data_AF-A0A6I1DXH0-F1
#
_entry.id   AF-A0A6I1DXH0-F1
#
_cell.length_a   1.000
_cell.length_b   1.000
_cell.length_c   1.000
_cell.angle_alpha   90.00
_cell.angle_beta   90.00
_cell.angle_gamma   90.00
#
_symmetry.space_group_name_H-M   'P 1'
#
loop_
_entity.id
_entity.type
_entity.pdbx_description
1 polymer ?
#
loop_
_entity_poly.entity_id
_entity_poly.type
_entity_poly.pdbx_seq_one_letter_code
_entity_poly.pdbx_strand_id
1 'polypeptide(L)'
;QLSRDRVSPFAERIAQQQQALQLPAFPTTTIGSFPQTREIRTARRDWKAGKLNDAQYQQQMQEEIARCIRYQEEVELDVLVHGEAERNDMVEYFGELLDGFAFTRFGWVQSYGSRCV
;
A
#
# COMPACT_ATOMS: atom_id res chain seq x y z
N GLN A 1 -5.62 -8.40 27.61
CA GLN A 1 -5.85 -7.07 27.02
C GLN A 1 -4.53 -6.60 26.43
N LEU A 2 -4.47 -6.28 25.14
CA LEU A 2 -3.26 -5.70 24.53
C LEU A 2 -3.18 -4.22 24.91
N SER A 3 -2.01 -3.78 25.39
CA SER A 3 -1.77 -2.35 25.65
C SER A 3 -1.80 -1.57 24.34
N ARG A 4 -2.41 -0.38 24.35
CA ARG A 4 -2.40 0.57 23.22
C ARG A 4 -1.20 1.52 23.28
N ASP A 5 -0.42 1.46 24.36
CA ASP A 5 0.70 2.35 24.59
C ASP A 5 1.98 1.78 23.97
N ARG A 6 2.80 2.68 23.44
CA ARG A 6 4.18 2.36 23.05
C ARG A 6 5.00 2.07 24.31
N VAL A 7 6.05 1.26 24.17
CA VAL A 7 6.91 0.83 25.29
C VAL A 7 7.59 2.00 26.00
N SER A 8 7.97 3.06 25.28
CA SER A 8 8.64 4.24 25.84
C SER A 8 8.11 5.55 25.22
N PRO A 9 8.28 6.71 25.88
CA PRO A 9 7.89 8.03 25.38
C PRO A 9 8.63 8.46 24.09
N PHE A 10 8.10 9.44 23.36
CA PHE A 10 8.69 9.90 22.11
C PHE A 10 10.14 10.39 22.25
N ALA A 11 10.45 11.13 23.33
CA ALA A 11 11.77 11.68 23.58
C ALA A 11 12.87 10.60 23.66
N GLU A 12 12.55 9.40 24.15
CA GLU A 12 13.48 8.27 24.18
C GLU A 12 13.57 7.57 22.82
N ARG A 13 12.42 7.40 22.14
CA ARG A 13 12.37 6.72 20.83
C ARG A 13 13.07 7.50 19.73
N ILE A 14 12.95 8.83 19.73
CA ILE A 14 13.48 9.65 18.64
C ILE A 14 15.02 9.56 18.55
N ALA A 15 15.71 9.49 19.69
CA ALA A 15 17.17 9.31 19.72
C ALA A 15 17.60 7.98 19.06
N GLN A 16 16.90 6.88 19.37
CA GLN A 16 17.17 5.57 18.78
C GLN A 16 16.81 5.53 17.28
N GLN A 17 15.71 6.17 16.89
CA GLN A 17 15.26 6.25 15.50
C GLN A 17 16.23 7.06 14.63
N GLN A 18 16.73 8.19 15.14
CA GLN A 18 17.74 9.01 14.43
C GLN A 18 19.03 8.21 14.22
N GLN A 19 19.49 7.46 15.23
CA GLN A 19 20.68 6.62 15.11
C GLN A 19 20.48 5.47 14.09
N ALA A 20 19.30 4.85 14.08
CA ALA A 20 19.01 3.72 13.21
C ALA A 20 18.77 4.13 11.75
N LEU A 21 18.02 5.22 11.52
CA LEU A 21 17.60 5.64 10.19
C LEU A 21 18.57 6.61 9.51
N GLN A 22 19.40 7.33 10.28
CA GLN A 22 20.41 8.27 9.78
C GLN A 22 19.87 9.31 8.77
N LEU A 23 18.63 9.77 9.01
CA LEU A 23 17.95 10.72 8.15
C LEU A 23 18.58 12.12 8.22
N PRO A 24 18.60 12.88 7.11
CA PRO A 24 19.02 14.29 7.13
C PRO A 24 18.04 15.17 7.91
N ALA A 25 18.37 16.44 8.09
CA ALA A 25 17.52 17.39 8.82
C ALA A 25 16.13 17.59 8.19
N PHE A 26 16.03 17.45 6.86
CA PHE A 26 14.79 17.61 6.10
C PHE A 26 14.54 16.35 5.26
N PRO A 27 14.19 15.22 5.89
CA PRO A 27 14.00 13.98 5.16
C PRO A 27 12.75 14.06 4.28
N THR A 28 12.86 13.52 3.08
CA THR A 28 11.87 13.50 2.03
C THR A 28 11.24 12.11 1.91
N THR A 29 9.94 12.07 1.71
CA THR A 29 9.18 10.83 1.52
C THR A 29 7.86 11.14 0.81
N THR A 30 7.12 10.09 0.46
CA THR A 30 5.76 10.17 -0.06
C THR A 30 4.80 9.41 0.85
N ILE A 31 3.49 9.52 0.62
CA ILE A 31 2.47 9.06 1.59
C ILE A 31 2.11 7.57 1.42
N GLY A 32 2.41 6.95 0.28
CA GLY A 32 2.11 5.53 0.06
C GLY A 32 1.91 5.17 -1.41
N SER A 33 0.70 5.38 -1.92
CA SER A 33 0.33 4.93 -3.26
C SER A 33 1.06 5.68 -4.38
N PHE A 34 1.40 4.92 -5.42
CA PHE A 34 1.89 5.43 -6.70
C PHE A 34 0.82 5.22 -7.80
N PRO A 35 0.99 5.85 -8.99
CA PRO A 35 -0.02 5.77 -10.04
C PRO A 35 -0.44 4.34 -10.39
N GLN A 36 -1.75 4.07 -10.31
CA GLN A 36 -2.32 2.81 -10.75
C GLN A 36 -2.31 2.78 -12.29
N THR A 37 -1.32 2.09 -12.85
CA THR A 37 -1.09 1.98 -14.30
C THR A 37 -2.15 1.10 -14.98
N ARG A 38 -2.18 1.11 -16.32
CA ARG A 38 -3.08 0.24 -17.08
C ARG A 38 -2.70 -1.23 -16.88
N GLU A 39 -1.42 -1.49 -16.74
CA GLU A 39 -0.79 -2.79 -16.54
C GLU A 39 -1.24 -3.36 -15.20
N ILE A 40 -1.14 -2.60 -14.11
CA ILE A 40 -1.63 -2.99 -12.77
C ILE A 40 -3.12 -3.33 -12.81
N ARG A 41 -3.95 -2.45 -13.39
CA ARG A 41 -5.40 -2.68 -13.50
C ARG A 41 -5.74 -3.91 -14.33
N THR A 42 -4.97 -4.18 -15.39
CA THR A 42 -5.15 -5.33 -16.27
C THR A 42 -4.78 -6.63 -15.57
N ALA A 43 -3.62 -6.67 -14.91
CA ALA A 43 -3.16 -7.81 -14.12
C ALA A 43 -4.17 -8.19 -13.04
N ARG A 44 -4.66 -7.21 -12.27
CA ARG A 44 -5.65 -7.43 -11.21
C ARG A 44 -6.97 -7.97 -11.75
N ARG A 45 -7.46 -7.42 -12.87
CA ARG A 45 -8.68 -7.91 -13.53
C ARG A 45 -8.51 -9.36 -13.98
N ASP A 46 -7.40 -9.69 -14.61
CA ASP A 46 -7.17 -11.03 -15.18
C ASP A 46 -6.93 -12.06 -14.08
N TRP A 47 -6.31 -11.68 -12.96
CA TRP A 47 -6.21 -12.48 -11.74
C TRP A 47 -7.58 -12.73 -11.10
N LYS A 48 -8.39 -11.69 -10.85
CA LYS A 48 -9.77 -11.84 -10.34
C LYS A 48 -10.66 -12.68 -11.27
N ALA A 49 -10.37 -12.72 -12.57
CA ALA A 49 -11.07 -13.55 -13.56
C ALA A 49 -10.51 -14.97 -13.70
N GLY A 50 -9.47 -15.35 -12.95
CA GLY A 50 -8.81 -16.66 -13.03
C GLY A 50 -8.01 -16.91 -14.31
N LYS A 51 -7.74 -15.86 -15.10
CA LYS A 51 -6.92 -15.94 -16.32
C LYS A 51 -5.42 -15.84 -16.03
N LEU A 52 -5.08 -15.22 -14.91
CA LEU A 52 -3.74 -15.11 -14.38
C LEU A 52 -3.70 -15.88 -13.06
N ASN A 53 -2.69 -16.74 -12.87
CA ASN A 53 -2.54 -17.45 -11.60
C ASN A 53 -1.83 -16.57 -10.56
N ASP A 54 -1.86 -17.02 -9.30
CA ASP A 54 -1.30 -16.27 -8.16
C ASP A 54 0.18 -15.95 -8.32
N ALA A 55 0.99 -16.92 -8.78
CA ALA A 55 2.42 -16.73 -8.95
C ALA A 55 2.73 -15.68 -10.02
N GLN A 56 2.00 -15.70 -11.14
CA GLN A 56 2.13 -14.71 -12.20
C GLN A 56 1.68 -13.32 -11.75
N TYR A 57 0.56 -13.23 -11.02
CA TYR A 57 0.08 -11.96 -10.47
C TYR A 57 1.09 -11.38 -9.46
N GLN A 58 1.59 -12.21 -8.54
CA GLN A 58 2.60 -11.81 -7.55
C GLN A 58 3.87 -11.30 -8.23
N GLN A 59 4.36 -12.01 -9.26
CA GLN A 59 5.53 -11.57 -10.01
C GLN A 59 5.30 -10.20 -10.65
N GLN A 60 4.15 -9.98 -11.31
CA GLN A 60 3.84 -8.69 -11.92
C GLN A 60 3.76 -7.56 -10.87
N MET A 61 3.18 -7.81 -9.68
CA MET A 61 3.15 -6.80 -8.62
C MET A 61 4.55 -6.50 -8.08
N GLN A 62 5.42 -7.51 -7.97
CA GLN A 62 6.82 -7.32 -7.57
C GLN A 62 7.60 -6.48 -8.60
N GLU A 63 7.35 -6.67 -9.90
CA GLU A 63 7.96 -5.88 -10.97
C GLU A 63 7.53 -4.40 -10.90
N GLU A 64 6.27 -4.14 -10.59
CA GLU A 64 5.74 -2.79 -10.38
C GLU A 64 6.32 -2.13 -9.12
N ILE A 65 6.42 -2.86 -8.01
CA ILE A 65 7.09 -2.40 -6.78
C ILE A 65 8.55 -2.07 -7.07
N ALA A 66 9.26 -2.94 -7.79
CA ALA A 66 10.66 -2.70 -8.14
C ALA A 66 10.83 -1.45 -9.01
N ARG A 67 9.88 -1.16 -9.91
CA ARG A 67 9.88 0.08 -10.70
C ARG A 67 9.62 1.32 -9.83
N CYS A 68 8.68 1.21 -8.90
CA CYS A 68 8.37 2.26 -7.92
C CYS A 68 9.59 2.60 -7.06
N ILE A 69 10.27 1.58 -6.53
CA ILE A 69 11.49 1.75 -5.72
C ILE A 69 12.60 2.40 -6.53
N ARG A 70 12.91 1.90 -7.73
CA ARG A 70 13.94 2.48 -8.60
C ARG A 70 13.71 3.97 -8.88
N TYR A 71 12.47 4.35 -9.20
CA TYR A 71 12.15 5.75 -9.43
C TYR A 71 12.42 6.62 -8.20
N GLN A 72 12.05 6.15 -7.01
CA GLN A 72 12.26 6.90 -5.77
C GLN A 72 13.74 7.01 -5.40
N GLU A 73 14.55 5.98 -5.70
CA GLU A 73 16.02 6.04 -5.59
C GLU A 73 16.62 7.05 -6.58
N GLU A 74 16.14 7.08 -7.83
CA GLU A 74 16.58 8.04 -8.87
C GLU A 74 16.29 9.50 -8.50
N VAL A 75 15.20 9.76 -7.77
CA VAL A 75 14.86 11.10 -7.26
C VAL A 75 15.35 11.37 -5.84
N GLU A 76 16.19 10.47 -5.30
CA GLU A 76 16.89 10.62 -4.02
C GLU A 76 15.97 10.82 -2.80
N LEU A 77 14.86 10.07 -2.73
CA LEU A 77 14.02 10.08 -1.52
C LEU A 77 14.69 9.35 -0.34
N ASP A 78 14.51 9.89 0.87
CA ASP A 78 15.14 9.35 2.09
C ASP A 78 14.38 8.14 2.67
N VAL A 79 13.05 8.12 2.56
CA VAL A 79 12.20 7.01 3.01
C VAL A 79 11.26 6.60 1.88
N LEU A 80 11.40 5.36 1.44
CA LEU A 80 10.70 4.80 0.28
C LEU A 80 9.36 4.15 0.67
N VAL A 81 8.43 4.10 -0.28
CA VAL A 81 7.18 3.33 -0.19
C VAL A 81 7.11 2.34 -1.35
N HIS A 82 6.35 1.24 -1.23
CA HIS A 82 6.27 0.25 -2.31
C HIS A 82 5.26 0.61 -3.40
N GLY A 83 4.41 1.62 -3.18
CA GLY A 83 3.48 2.14 -4.17
C GLY A 83 2.09 1.47 -4.19
N GLU A 84 1.85 0.45 -3.36
CA GLU A 84 0.53 -0.19 -3.19
C GLU A 84 -0.07 -0.75 -4.49
N ALA A 85 0.77 -1.28 -5.39
CA ALA A 85 0.34 -1.82 -6.68
C ALA A 85 -0.70 -2.94 -6.53
N GLU A 86 -0.59 -3.75 -5.48
CA GLU A 86 -1.48 -4.87 -5.19
C GLU A 86 -2.86 -4.45 -4.66
N ARG A 87 -3.00 -3.21 -4.15
CA ARG A 87 -4.20 -2.73 -3.47
C ARG A 87 -5.09 -1.92 -4.41
N ASN A 88 -6.40 -2.10 -4.26
CA ASN A 88 -7.41 -1.36 -5.02
C ASN A 88 -8.16 -0.34 -4.16
N ASP A 89 -8.57 -0.78 -2.98
CA ASP A 89 -9.23 0.04 -1.97
C ASP A 89 -8.63 -0.27 -0.59
N MET A 90 -8.47 0.77 0.23
CA MET A 90 -7.78 0.69 1.52
C MET A 90 -8.59 0.01 2.63
N VAL A 91 -9.89 -0.21 2.44
CA VAL A 91 -10.77 -0.90 3.40
C VAL A 91 -11.08 -2.31 2.91
N GLU A 92 -11.46 -2.46 1.63
CA GLU A 92 -11.76 -3.75 1.00
C GLU A 92 -10.58 -4.72 1.14
N TYR A 93 -9.35 -4.24 0.88
CA TYR A 93 -8.14 -5.07 0.93
C TYR A 93 -7.94 -5.77 2.29
N PHE A 94 -8.20 -5.06 3.40
CA PHE A 94 -8.10 -5.68 4.71
C PHE A 94 -9.32 -6.55 5.04
N GLY A 95 -10.51 -6.14 4.64
CA GLY A 95 -11.72 -6.95 4.83
C GLY A 95 -11.60 -8.33 4.18
N GLU A 96 -10.97 -8.42 3.00
CA GLU A 96 -10.75 -9.69 2.29
C GLU A 96 -9.80 -10.63 3.06
N LEU A 97 -8.98 -10.09 3.98
CA LEU A 97 -7.98 -10.82 4.76
C LEU A 97 -8.41 -11.06 6.22
N LEU A 98 -9.63 -10.67 6.60
CA LEU A 98 -10.15 -10.75 7.96
C LEU A 98 -11.42 -11.59 8.03
N ASP A 99 -11.48 -12.46 9.04
CA ASP A 99 -12.69 -13.20 9.37
C ASP A 99 -13.82 -12.26 9.84
N GLY A 100 -15.07 -12.66 9.59
CA GLY A 100 -16.26 -11.95 10.04
C GLY A 100 -16.76 -10.85 9.10
N PHE A 101 -16.16 -10.69 7.93
CA PHE A 101 -16.64 -9.81 6.87
C PHE A 101 -17.43 -10.56 5.79
N ALA A 102 -18.36 -9.86 5.14
CA ALA A 102 -19.07 -10.32 3.96
C ALA A 102 -19.06 -9.23 2.88
N PHE A 103 -19.03 -9.64 1.61
CA PHE A 103 -18.93 -8.76 0.46
C PHE A 103 -20.17 -8.86 -0.42
N THR A 104 -20.58 -7.72 -1.01
CA THR A 104 -21.72 -7.68 -1.92
C THR A 104 -21.26 -7.33 -3.34
N ARG A 105 -21.94 -7.87 -4.36
CA ARG A 105 -21.64 -7.55 -5.76
C ARG A 105 -22.30 -6.26 -6.24
N PHE A 106 -23.43 -5.88 -5.63
CA PHE A 106 -24.29 -4.77 -6.07
C PHE A 106 -24.78 -3.88 -4.92
N GLY A 107 -24.14 -3.94 -3.74
CA GLY A 107 -24.52 -3.12 -2.58
C GLY A 107 -24.01 -1.68 -2.65
N TRP A 108 -24.21 -1.04 -3.81
CA TRP A 108 -23.73 0.31 -4.07
C TRP A 108 -24.49 1.35 -3.25
N VAL A 109 -23.75 2.28 -2.65
CA VAL A 109 -24.32 3.44 -1.95
C VAL A 109 -23.70 4.73 -2.50
N GLN A 110 -24.52 5.72 -2.80
CA GLN A 110 -24.04 7.01 -3.29
C GLN A 110 -23.15 7.69 -2.23
N SER A 111 -21.94 8.10 -2.63
CA SER A 111 -20.98 8.77 -1.76
C SER A 111 -20.87 10.25 -2.08
N TYR A 112 -20.60 10.61 -3.34
CA TYR A 112 -20.39 12.01 -3.74
C TYR A 112 -20.73 12.22 -5.22
N GLY A 113 -21.77 13.02 -5.51
CA GLY A 113 -22.24 13.21 -6.89
C GLY A 113 -22.67 11.88 -7.51
N SER A 114 -22.10 11.51 -8.66
CA SER A 114 -22.33 10.21 -9.31
C SER A 114 -21.37 9.10 -8.87
N ARG A 115 -20.51 9.35 -7.86
CA ARG A 115 -19.59 8.35 -7.31
C ARG A 115 -20.31 7.52 -6.24
N CYS A 116 -20.32 6.21 -6.44
CA CYS A 116 -20.77 5.23 -5.45
C CYS A 116 -19.57 4.52 -4.79
N VAL A 117 -19.79 3.99 -3.59
CA VAL A 117 -18.95 2.98 -2.94
C VAL A 117 -19.70 1.66 -2.87
#